data_AF-A0AAD8ECV3-F1
#
_entry.id   AF-A0AAD8ECV3-F1
#
_cell.length_a   1.000
_cell.length_b   1.000
_cell.length_c   1.000
_cell.angle_alpha   90.00
_cell.angle_beta   90.00
_cell.angle_gamma   90.00
#
_symmetry.space_group_name_H-M   'P 1'
#
loop_
_entity.id
_entity.type
_entity.pdbx_description
1 polymer ?
#
loop_
_entity_poly.entity_id
_entity_poly.type
_entity_poly.pdbx_seq_one_letter_code
_entity_poly.pdbx_strand_id
1 'polypeptide(L)'
;LLVAQPITNPVLPVTVAPSEVGMPVQRTEHQKLEMQAQSEQVEEERKNLDAVLEKLQTKHLMEIQLLEDSYKRQIALLESSSERLEQRLRSENDRLEKEYQERIARLQKEQIELIEKQHLRLAALQKEHLEDLQQLREVHHQNLEEMCRQQSEMLDHMNKAHTLETQVLNEASSYSRSLHAALDQLGKNSQELSGLQLELSNQHHNQLDTREAALQARETEIKVVRENLEKQRIMSEEERKRLITLITELEQKLAEQKQSFEEEKWNLRQEVSRLEAATKAFERERERALQQIDREKQQIQNLKESMLSEQQMLSEQLQQEKLSLASEKSRLETLAKLHGPKSPDIIKIRAELEAALNVAQEASAKAEEEHEKLRIQQQNLVKEKKKLEDFEHEIISRAGELETLTKLAVATREEGKRALEEARRMEFQRSERVADIQKELAELREREKKLEHRSMRKKVFISQERLALKHEKNKVLCSYCRRPAGMSKISPPPTPPDLDKKFVDPKVIIMRLAAEDEVSRLEQESHIQSSHVSASK
;
A
#
# COMPACT_ATOMS: atom_id res chain seq x y z
N LEU A 1 -75.62 -128.96 -85.50
CA LEU A 1 -75.80 -129.11 -86.97
C LEU A 1 -74.79 -130.19 -87.39
N LEU A 2 -75.15 -131.44 -87.74
CA LEU A 2 -76.00 -131.92 -88.87
C LEU A 2 -75.30 -131.63 -90.23
N VAL A 3 -75.09 -132.53 -91.21
CA VAL A 3 -75.69 -133.82 -91.69
C VAL A 3 -74.60 -134.66 -92.43
N ALA A 4 -74.55 -136.00 -92.59
CA ALA A 4 -75.09 -137.17 -91.84
C ALA A 4 -74.33 -138.52 -92.13
N GLN A 5 -74.75 -139.35 -93.10
CA GLN A 5 -74.35 -140.79 -93.25
C GLN A 5 -74.30 -141.31 -94.75
N PRO A 6 -74.68 -142.57 -95.15
CA PRO A 6 -73.77 -143.72 -95.46
C PRO A 6 -74.05 -144.45 -96.81
N ILE A 7 -73.50 -145.67 -97.05
CA ILE A 7 -74.10 -146.81 -97.83
C ILE A 7 -73.24 -148.12 -97.71
N THR A 8 -73.75 -149.32 -98.11
CA THR A 8 -73.26 -150.68 -97.72
C THR A 8 -73.33 -151.80 -98.80
N ASN A 9 -72.42 -152.80 -98.72
CA ASN A 9 -72.45 -154.25 -99.14
C ASN A 9 -72.99 -154.73 -100.53
N PRO A 10 -72.58 -155.95 -101.00
CA PRO A 10 -73.39 -157.18 -100.87
C PRO A 10 -72.58 -158.52 -100.62
N VAL A 11 -73.18 -159.70 -100.85
CA VAL A 11 -72.85 -161.03 -100.20
C VAL A 11 -72.92 -162.28 -101.13
N LEU A 12 -72.34 -163.41 -100.65
CA LEU A 12 -72.23 -164.83 -101.10
C LEU A 12 -73.39 -165.58 -101.83
N PRO A 13 -73.04 -166.70 -102.51
CA PRO A 13 -73.69 -168.04 -102.46
C PRO A 13 -72.64 -169.23 -102.33
N VAL A 14 -72.85 -170.56 -102.21
CA VAL A 14 -73.93 -171.56 -101.86
C VAL A 14 -73.23 -172.95 -101.50
N THR A 15 -73.88 -174.13 -101.51
CA THR A 15 -73.50 -175.40 -100.78
C THR A 15 -73.65 -176.73 -101.60
N VAL A 16 -73.41 -177.92 -100.97
CA VAL A 16 -73.94 -179.32 -101.22
C VAL A 16 -72.93 -180.46 -101.66
N ALA A 17 -73.26 -181.74 -101.36
CA ALA A 17 -72.55 -183.04 -101.55
C ALA A 17 -73.60 -184.21 -101.64
N PRO A 18 -73.39 -185.57 -101.49
CA PRO A 18 -72.22 -186.44 -101.16
C PRO A 18 -72.14 -187.86 -101.85
N SER A 19 -71.39 -188.82 -101.25
CA SER A 19 -71.56 -190.32 -101.19
C SER A 19 -71.23 -191.34 -102.34
N GLU A 20 -70.22 -192.22 -102.07
CA GLU A 20 -70.24 -193.73 -102.02
C GLU A 20 -70.60 -194.63 -103.28
N VAL A 21 -70.27 -195.94 -103.46
CA VAL A 21 -69.31 -196.99 -102.94
C VAL A 21 -69.34 -198.26 -103.87
N GLY A 22 -68.34 -199.17 -103.89
CA GLY A 22 -68.47 -200.50 -104.57
C GLY A 22 -67.26 -201.48 -104.60
N MET A 23 -67.51 -202.79 -104.83
CA MET A 23 -66.60 -203.98 -104.88
C MET A 23 -67.22 -205.08 -105.79
N PRO A 24 -66.67 -206.31 -106.02
CA PRO A 24 -65.31 -206.74 -106.47
C PRO A 24 -65.29 -207.86 -107.56
N VAL A 25 -64.10 -208.24 -108.10
CA VAL A 25 -63.71 -209.65 -108.52
C VAL A 25 -64.43 -210.29 -109.76
N GLN A 26 -63.85 -211.09 -110.68
CA GLN A 26 -62.49 -211.65 -110.93
C GLN A 26 -62.32 -212.14 -112.40
N ARG A 27 -61.09 -212.09 -112.97
CA ARG A 27 -60.33 -213.21 -113.62
C ARG A 27 -59.00 -212.72 -114.22
N THR A 28 -58.09 -213.64 -114.55
CA THR A 28 -56.63 -213.39 -114.64
C THR A 28 -56.07 -212.95 -115.99
N GLU A 29 -54.83 -212.42 -115.92
CA GLU A 29 -53.82 -212.21 -116.97
C GLU A 29 -53.99 -211.07 -117.99
N HIS A 30 -55.20 -210.64 -118.39
CA HIS A 30 -55.30 -209.55 -119.39
C HIS A 30 -55.15 -208.11 -118.85
N GLN A 31 -55.44 -207.86 -117.56
CA GLN A 31 -55.58 -206.49 -117.00
C GLN A 31 -54.30 -205.64 -116.90
N LYS A 32 -53.11 -206.20 -117.19
CA LYS A 32 -51.83 -205.56 -116.80
C LYS A 32 -51.35 -204.43 -117.73
N LEU A 33 -51.96 -204.26 -118.91
CA LEU A 33 -51.52 -203.28 -119.92
C LEU A 33 -52.32 -201.96 -119.92
N GLU A 34 -53.61 -201.99 -119.59
CA GLU A 34 -54.47 -200.80 -119.71
C GLU A 34 -54.22 -199.74 -118.61
N MET A 35 -53.81 -200.14 -117.40
CA MET A 35 -53.58 -199.21 -116.30
C MET A 35 -52.40 -198.24 -116.50
N GLN A 36 -51.45 -198.53 -117.40
CA GLN A 36 -50.32 -197.61 -117.64
C GLN A 36 -50.75 -196.36 -118.40
N ALA A 37 -51.60 -196.50 -119.43
CA ALA A 37 -51.97 -195.39 -120.31
C ALA A 37 -52.76 -194.28 -119.60
N GLN A 38 -53.61 -194.62 -118.63
CA GLN A 38 -54.38 -193.63 -117.86
C GLN A 38 -53.53 -192.81 -116.90
N SER A 39 -52.37 -193.32 -116.46
CA SER A 39 -51.49 -192.60 -115.54
C SER A 39 -50.78 -191.41 -116.20
N GLU A 40 -50.43 -191.54 -117.49
CA GLU A 40 -49.66 -190.52 -118.21
C GLU A 40 -50.51 -189.28 -118.53
N GLN A 41 -51.79 -189.45 -118.87
CA GLN A 41 -52.69 -188.33 -119.16
C GLN A 41 -52.90 -187.41 -117.93
N VAL A 42 -53.06 -187.99 -116.74
CA VAL A 42 -53.28 -187.22 -115.50
C VAL A 42 -52.05 -186.38 -115.12
N GLU A 43 -50.84 -186.87 -115.40
CA GLU A 43 -49.64 -186.05 -115.23
C GLU A 43 -49.60 -184.86 -116.21
N GLU A 44 -50.04 -185.05 -117.45
CA GLU A 44 -50.03 -184.00 -118.47
C GLU A 44 -51.03 -182.88 -118.17
N GLU A 45 -52.22 -183.23 -117.70
CA GLU A 45 -53.22 -182.27 -117.20
C GLU A 45 -52.69 -181.51 -115.97
N ARG A 46 -52.01 -182.19 -115.04
CA ARG A 46 -51.38 -181.55 -113.88
C ARG A 46 -50.29 -180.55 -114.28
N LYS A 47 -49.38 -180.92 -115.18
CA LYS A 47 -48.31 -180.02 -115.70
C LYS A 47 -48.90 -178.74 -116.30
N ASN A 48 -50.02 -178.86 -117.02
CA ASN A 48 -50.70 -177.71 -117.61
C ASN A 48 -51.34 -176.79 -116.55
N LEU A 49 -51.93 -177.33 -115.49
CA LEU A 49 -52.47 -176.54 -114.38
C LEU A 49 -51.37 -175.83 -113.58
N ASP A 50 -50.29 -176.53 -113.24
CA ASP A 50 -49.11 -175.96 -112.56
C ASP A 50 -48.55 -174.76 -113.40
N ALA A 51 -48.45 -174.92 -114.72
CA ALA A 51 -47.98 -173.87 -115.65
C ALA A 51 -48.96 -172.69 -115.85
N VAL A 52 -50.23 -172.81 -115.46
CA VAL A 52 -51.20 -171.69 -115.43
C VAL A 52 -51.15 -170.96 -114.10
N LEU A 53 -50.95 -171.66 -112.98
CA LEU A 53 -50.75 -171.06 -111.66
C LEU A 53 -49.49 -170.18 -111.63
N GLU A 54 -48.36 -170.66 -112.16
CA GLU A 54 -47.13 -169.87 -112.38
C GLU A 54 -47.41 -168.54 -113.10
N LYS A 55 -48.20 -168.58 -114.18
CA LYS A 55 -48.56 -167.39 -115.00
C LYS A 55 -49.51 -166.43 -114.28
N LEU A 56 -50.30 -166.91 -113.31
CA LEU A 56 -51.17 -166.07 -112.50
C LEU A 56 -50.40 -165.43 -111.33
N GLN A 57 -49.54 -166.20 -110.67
CA GLN A 57 -48.65 -165.69 -109.62
C GLN A 57 -47.69 -164.62 -110.14
N THR A 58 -47.03 -164.87 -111.28
CA THR A 58 -46.13 -163.88 -111.91
C THR A 58 -46.86 -162.60 -112.34
N LYS A 59 -48.11 -162.70 -112.81
CA LYS A 59 -48.96 -161.51 -113.06
C LYS A 59 -49.26 -160.74 -111.78
N HIS A 60 -49.77 -161.40 -110.74
CA HIS A 60 -50.10 -160.73 -109.48
C HIS A 60 -48.87 -160.10 -108.81
N LEU A 61 -47.70 -160.74 -108.88
CA LEU A 61 -46.44 -160.14 -108.43
C LEU A 61 -46.10 -158.86 -109.20
N MET A 62 -46.30 -158.83 -110.52
CA MET A 62 -46.05 -157.64 -111.33
C MET A 62 -47.12 -156.54 -111.13
N GLU A 63 -48.37 -156.92 -110.87
CA GLU A 63 -49.45 -155.99 -110.49
C GLU A 63 -49.17 -155.34 -109.11
N ILE A 64 -48.71 -156.12 -108.14
CA ILE A 64 -48.27 -155.63 -106.82
C ILE A 64 -47.08 -154.68 -106.98
N GLN A 65 -46.06 -155.04 -107.78
CA GLN A 65 -44.92 -154.18 -108.06
C GLN A 65 -45.34 -152.85 -108.72
N LEU A 66 -46.27 -152.87 -109.68
CA LEU A 66 -46.78 -151.66 -110.33
C LEU A 66 -47.60 -150.78 -109.37
N LEU A 67 -48.38 -151.36 -108.46
CA LEU A 67 -49.09 -150.62 -107.41
C LEU A 67 -48.12 -150.04 -106.37
N GLU A 68 -47.16 -150.82 -105.90
CA GLU A 68 -46.09 -150.34 -105.03
C GLU A 68 -45.35 -149.17 -105.66
N ASP A 69 -44.94 -149.28 -106.93
CA ASP A 69 -44.25 -148.21 -107.65
C ASP A 69 -45.11 -146.98 -107.87
N SER A 70 -46.42 -147.15 -108.09
CA SER A 70 -47.38 -146.04 -108.13
C SER A 70 -47.45 -145.32 -106.78
N TYR A 71 -47.56 -146.06 -105.67
CA TYR A 71 -47.58 -145.49 -104.33
C TYR A 71 -46.24 -144.85 -103.94
N LYS A 72 -45.09 -145.47 -104.24
CA LYS A 72 -43.75 -144.89 -104.05
C LYS A 72 -43.61 -143.56 -104.79
N ARG A 73 -44.09 -143.47 -106.04
CA ARG A 73 -44.09 -142.23 -106.83
C ARG A 73 -45.05 -141.18 -106.25
N GLN A 74 -46.24 -141.59 -105.79
CA GLN A 74 -47.21 -140.68 -105.16
C GLN A 74 -46.69 -140.12 -103.82
N ILE A 75 -46.05 -140.97 -103.01
CA ILE A 75 -45.39 -140.58 -101.75
C ILE A 75 -44.25 -139.59 -102.06
N ALA A 76 -43.33 -139.93 -102.97
CA ALA A 76 -42.22 -139.04 -103.35
C ALA A 76 -42.70 -137.69 -103.93
N LEU A 77 -43.82 -137.67 -104.66
CA LEU A 77 -44.45 -136.42 -105.12
C LEU A 77 -45.01 -135.60 -103.96
N LEU A 78 -45.69 -136.23 -102.99
CA LEU A 78 -46.19 -135.56 -101.79
C LEU A 78 -45.04 -135.04 -100.91
N GLU A 79 -44.03 -135.86 -100.63
CA GLU A 79 -42.79 -135.49 -99.92
C GLU A 79 -42.13 -134.28 -100.59
N SER A 80 -41.82 -134.35 -101.89
CA SER A 80 -41.22 -133.21 -102.60
C SER A 80 -42.10 -131.95 -102.59
N SER A 81 -43.43 -132.08 -102.45
CA SER A 81 -44.35 -130.95 -102.35
C SER A 81 -44.37 -130.35 -100.93
N SER A 82 -44.24 -131.20 -99.91
CA SER A 82 -44.11 -130.83 -98.50
C SER A 82 -42.76 -130.14 -98.25
N GLU A 83 -41.66 -130.72 -98.74
CA GLU A 83 -40.33 -130.09 -98.72
C GLU A 83 -40.34 -128.71 -99.38
N ARG A 84 -41.01 -128.56 -100.53
CA ARG A 84 -41.16 -127.26 -101.21
C ARG A 84 -42.12 -126.29 -100.51
N LEU A 85 -42.99 -126.76 -99.60
CA LEU A 85 -43.77 -125.89 -98.71
C LEU A 85 -42.92 -125.47 -97.51
N GLU A 86 -42.24 -126.41 -96.86
CA GLU A 86 -41.32 -126.15 -95.76
C GLU A 86 -40.18 -125.21 -96.15
N GLN A 87 -39.50 -125.43 -97.29
CA GLN A 87 -38.43 -124.55 -97.75
C GLN A 87 -38.92 -123.12 -97.98
N ARG A 88 -40.15 -122.94 -98.49
CA ARG A 88 -40.77 -121.60 -98.62
C ARG A 88 -41.05 -120.99 -97.26
N LEU A 89 -41.74 -121.69 -96.37
CA LEU A 89 -42.04 -121.21 -95.01
C LEU A 89 -40.79 -120.90 -94.19
N ARG A 90 -39.72 -121.71 -94.32
CA ARG A 90 -38.40 -121.44 -93.76
C ARG A 90 -37.81 -120.16 -94.36
N SER A 91 -37.81 -120.01 -95.68
CA SER A 91 -37.30 -118.78 -96.34
C SER A 91 -38.11 -117.52 -96.02
N GLU A 92 -39.42 -117.65 -95.75
CA GLU A 92 -40.29 -116.55 -95.34
C GLU A 92 -40.04 -116.16 -93.88
N ASN A 93 -39.87 -117.14 -92.97
CA ASN A 93 -39.39 -116.89 -91.60
C ASN A 93 -38.00 -116.27 -91.60
N ASP A 94 -37.03 -116.83 -92.33
CA ASP A 94 -35.66 -116.29 -92.47
C ASP A 94 -35.65 -114.84 -92.98
N ARG A 95 -36.65 -114.43 -93.78
CA ARG A 95 -36.79 -113.06 -94.28
C ARG A 95 -37.43 -112.16 -93.22
N LEU A 96 -38.51 -112.60 -92.59
CA LEU A 96 -39.19 -111.87 -91.52
C LEU A 96 -38.27 -111.68 -90.30
N GLU A 97 -37.50 -112.69 -89.91
CA GLU A 97 -36.51 -112.58 -88.84
C GLU A 97 -35.46 -111.52 -89.15
N LYS A 98 -34.95 -111.45 -90.39
CA LYS A 98 -34.03 -110.39 -90.82
C LYS A 98 -34.69 -109.02 -90.83
N GLU A 99 -35.91 -108.89 -91.36
CA GLU A 99 -36.68 -107.64 -91.35
C GLU A 99 -36.90 -107.13 -89.90
N TYR A 100 -37.22 -108.02 -88.95
CA TYR A 100 -37.37 -107.68 -87.54
C TYR A 100 -36.03 -107.39 -86.85
N GLN A 101 -34.97 -108.16 -87.11
CA GLN A 101 -33.62 -107.91 -86.59
C GLN A 101 -33.09 -106.54 -87.06
N GLU A 102 -33.25 -106.21 -88.34
CA GLU A 102 -32.93 -104.88 -88.88
C GLU A 102 -33.79 -103.76 -88.28
N ARG A 103 -35.06 -104.04 -87.95
CA ARG A 103 -35.93 -103.04 -87.32
C ARG A 103 -35.55 -102.81 -85.85
N ILE A 104 -35.21 -103.87 -85.13
CA ILE A 104 -34.69 -103.81 -83.75
C ILE A 104 -33.34 -103.08 -83.73
N ALA A 105 -32.39 -103.43 -84.60
CA ALA A 105 -31.09 -102.78 -84.69
C ALA A 105 -31.19 -101.28 -85.02
N ARG A 106 -32.11 -100.89 -85.92
CA ARG A 106 -32.42 -99.47 -86.20
C ARG A 106 -32.97 -98.76 -84.96
N LEU A 107 -33.97 -99.33 -84.29
CA LEU A 107 -34.56 -98.73 -83.09
C LEU A 107 -33.55 -98.63 -81.93
N GLN A 108 -32.67 -99.63 -81.75
CA GLN A 108 -31.58 -99.59 -80.79
C GLN A 108 -30.57 -98.50 -81.12
N LYS A 109 -30.20 -98.32 -82.40
CA LYS A 109 -29.32 -97.23 -82.83
C LYS A 109 -29.98 -95.85 -82.62
N GLU A 110 -31.23 -95.69 -83.01
CA GLU A 110 -32.03 -94.48 -82.79
C GLU A 110 -32.12 -94.13 -81.29
N GLN A 111 -32.28 -95.15 -80.42
CA GLN A 111 -32.27 -95.00 -78.97
C GLN A 111 -30.90 -94.57 -78.42
N ILE A 112 -29.81 -95.21 -78.84
CA ILE A 112 -28.45 -94.86 -78.43
C ILE A 112 -28.11 -93.43 -78.87
N GLU A 113 -28.34 -93.09 -80.14
CA GLU A 113 -28.13 -91.74 -80.67
C GLU A 113 -28.94 -90.67 -79.91
N LEU A 114 -30.18 -90.98 -79.48
CA LEU A 114 -31.00 -90.07 -78.70
C LEU A 114 -30.46 -89.89 -77.27
N ILE A 115 -30.01 -90.99 -76.64
CA ILE A 115 -29.38 -90.98 -75.31
C ILE A 115 -28.08 -90.18 -75.34
N GLU A 116 -27.22 -90.37 -76.35
CA GLU A 116 -25.99 -89.59 -76.55
C GLU A 116 -26.30 -88.10 -76.75
N LYS A 117 -27.26 -87.75 -77.60
CA LYS A 117 -27.69 -86.35 -77.83
C LYS A 117 -28.24 -85.71 -76.55
N GLN A 118 -28.94 -86.47 -75.71
CA GLN A 118 -29.42 -86.00 -74.40
C GLN A 118 -28.28 -85.83 -73.39
N HIS A 119 -27.34 -86.78 -73.29
CA HIS A 119 -26.17 -86.66 -72.41
C HIS A 119 -25.26 -85.49 -72.80
N LEU A 120 -25.00 -85.29 -74.10
CA LEU A 120 -24.22 -84.14 -74.58
C LEU A 120 -24.90 -82.81 -74.25
N ARG A 121 -26.23 -82.72 -74.40
CA ARG A 121 -26.99 -81.52 -74.01
C ARG A 121 -26.99 -81.27 -72.50
N LEU A 122 -27.08 -82.32 -71.69
CA LEU A 122 -26.98 -82.22 -70.23
C LEU A 122 -25.58 -81.79 -69.79
N ALA A 123 -24.52 -82.34 -70.38
CA ALA A 123 -23.14 -81.98 -70.09
C ALA A 123 -22.83 -80.52 -70.50
N ALA A 124 -23.36 -80.05 -71.64
CA ALA A 124 -23.25 -78.66 -72.06
C ALA A 124 -23.94 -77.71 -71.05
N LEU A 125 -25.20 -77.99 -70.69
CA LEU A 125 -25.95 -77.18 -69.73
C LEU A 125 -25.32 -77.19 -68.31
N GLN A 126 -24.77 -78.33 -67.90
CA GLN A 126 -23.99 -78.42 -66.65
C GLN A 126 -22.71 -77.59 -66.70
N LYS A 127 -22.02 -77.54 -67.84
CA LYS A 127 -20.84 -76.68 -68.03
C LYS A 127 -21.23 -75.20 -67.98
N GLU A 128 -22.25 -74.80 -68.73
CA GLU A 128 -22.78 -73.44 -68.76
C GLU A 128 -23.14 -72.96 -67.34
N HIS A 129 -23.91 -73.76 -66.58
CA HIS A 129 -24.24 -73.42 -65.18
C HIS A 129 -23.04 -73.38 -64.23
N LEU A 130 -21.98 -74.17 -64.47
CA LEU A 130 -20.75 -74.08 -63.67
C LEU A 130 -19.96 -72.81 -63.99
N GLU A 131 -19.93 -72.38 -65.26
CA GLU A 131 -19.30 -71.14 -65.71
C GLU A 131 -20.10 -69.91 -65.23
N ASP A 132 -21.44 -69.93 -65.30
CA ASP A 132 -22.33 -68.92 -64.71
C ASP A 132 -22.06 -68.77 -63.21
N LEU A 133 -21.99 -69.89 -62.47
CA LEU A 133 -21.72 -69.89 -61.04
C LEU A 133 -20.29 -69.41 -60.72
N GLN A 134 -19.31 -69.65 -61.59
CA GLN A 134 -17.96 -69.08 -61.44
C GLN A 134 -17.99 -67.56 -61.62
N GLN A 135 -18.52 -67.06 -62.74
CA GLN A 135 -18.67 -65.62 -63.01
C GLN A 135 -19.44 -64.90 -61.90
N LEU A 136 -20.55 -65.46 -61.41
CA LEU A 136 -21.34 -64.88 -60.32
C LEU A 136 -20.56 -64.82 -59.00
N ARG A 137 -19.72 -65.83 -58.69
CA ARG A 137 -18.83 -65.81 -57.52
C ARG A 137 -17.70 -64.80 -57.67
N GLU A 138 -17.10 -64.70 -58.85
CA GLU A 138 -16.04 -63.73 -59.15
C GLU A 138 -16.56 -62.29 -59.06
N VAL A 139 -17.72 -62.01 -59.66
CA VAL A 139 -18.40 -60.70 -59.56
C VAL A 139 -18.79 -60.39 -58.11
N HIS A 140 -19.34 -61.35 -57.35
CA HIS A 140 -19.61 -61.12 -55.92
C HIS A 140 -18.33 -60.88 -55.10
N HIS A 141 -17.24 -61.58 -55.40
CA HIS A 141 -15.95 -61.40 -54.74
C HIS A 141 -15.37 -60.00 -55.01
N GLN A 142 -15.38 -59.56 -56.27
CA GLN A 142 -14.94 -58.22 -56.67
C GLN A 142 -15.79 -57.12 -56.01
N ASN A 143 -17.12 -57.27 -55.99
CA ASN A 143 -18.00 -56.32 -55.30
C ASN A 143 -17.72 -56.25 -53.78
N LEU A 144 -17.43 -57.38 -53.13
CA LEU A 144 -17.05 -57.40 -51.71
C LEU A 144 -15.68 -56.75 -51.48
N GLU A 145 -14.69 -57.00 -52.32
CA GLU A 145 -13.38 -56.35 -52.25
C GLU A 145 -13.46 -54.84 -52.49
N GLU A 146 -14.25 -54.39 -53.47
CA GLU A 146 -14.49 -52.96 -53.69
C GLU A 146 -15.22 -52.30 -52.52
N MET A 147 -16.24 -52.95 -51.94
CA MET A 147 -16.93 -52.44 -50.76
C MET A 147 -16.00 -52.36 -49.54
N CYS A 148 -15.16 -53.37 -49.31
CA CYS A 148 -14.15 -53.34 -48.25
C CYS A 148 -13.08 -52.26 -48.50
N ARG A 149 -12.63 -52.08 -49.74
CA ARG A 149 -11.69 -51.01 -50.13
C ARG A 149 -12.29 -49.63 -49.89
N GLN A 150 -13.52 -49.38 -50.36
CA GLN A 150 -14.24 -48.12 -50.16
C GLN A 150 -14.47 -47.81 -48.67
N GLN A 151 -14.80 -48.83 -47.86
CA GLN A 151 -14.91 -48.67 -46.40
C GLN A 151 -13.55 -48.36 -45.75
N SER A 152 -12.46 -49.01 -46.18
CA SER A 152 -11.11 -48.72 -45.69
C SER A 152 -10.68 -47.29 -46.06
N GLU A 153 -10.90 -46.86 -47.29
CA GLU A 153 -10.61 -45.50 -47.78
C GLU A 153 -11.43 -44.45 -47.00
N MET A 154 -12.71 -44.72 -46.74
CA MET A 154 -13.58 -43.85 -45.94
C MET A 154 -13.11 -43.74 -44.48
N LEU A 155 -12.73 -44.85 -43.84
CA LEU A 155 -12.16 -44.86 -42.49
C LEU A 155 -10.82 -44.10 -42.45
N ASP A 156 -9.96 -44.29 -43.43
CA ASP A 156 -8.71 -43.55 -43.58
C ASP A 156 -8.93 -42.05 -43.73
N HIS A 157 -9.93 -41.65 -44.52
CA HIS A 157 -10.30 -40.24 -44.70
C HIS A 157 -10.87 -39.63 -43.42
N MET A 158 -11.71 -40.37 -42.70
CA MET A 158 -12.24 -39.96 -41.38
C MET A 158 -11.13 -39.84 -40.33
N ASN A 159 -10.19 -40.79 -40.29
CA ASN A 159 -9.02 -40.75 -39.41
C ASN A 159 -8.10 -39.56 -39.71
N LYS A 160 -7.86 -39.26 -41.01
CA LYS A 160 -7.10 -38.08 -41.44
C LYS A 160 -7.82 -36.79 -41.04
N ALA A 161 -9.13 -36.69 -41.26
CA ALA A 161 -9.92 -35.54 -40.83
C ALA A 161 -9.88 -35.33 -39.30
N HIS A 162 -10.10 -36.39 -38.51
CA HIS A 162 -10.05 -36.33 -37.05
C HIS A 162 -8.66 -35.94 -36.52
N THR A 163 -7.57 -36.41 -37.15
CA THR A 163 -6.21 -35.99 -36.73
C THR A 163 -5.92 -34.53 -37.06
N LEU A 164 -6.41 -34.00 -38.18
CA LEU A 164 -6.34 -32.56 -38.52
C LEU A 164 -7.19 -31.71 -37.56
N GLU A 165 -8.42 -32.12 -37.25
CA GLU A 165 -9.27 -31.46 -36.25
C GLU A 165 -8.59 -31.46 -34.87
N THR A 166 -8.02 -32.60 -34.46
CA THR A 166 -7.26 -32.73 -33.21
C THR A 166 -6.03 -31.81 -33.20
N GLN A 167 -5.33 -31.64 -34.32
CA GLN A 167 -4.20 -30.70 -34.44
C GLN A 167 -4.67 -29.25 -34.29
N VAL A 168 -5.69 -28.83 -35.05
CA VAL A 168 -6.26 -27.47 -34.97
C VAL A 168 -6.81 -27.16 -33.57
N LEU A 169 -7.46 -28.12 -32.90
CA LEU A 169 -7.91 -27.96 -31.51
C LEU A 169 -6.75 -27.84 -30.52
N ASN A 170 -5.64 -28.56 -30.73
CA ASN A 170 -4.43 -28.44 -29.91
C ASN A 170 -3.71 -27.10 -30.13
N GLU A 171 -3.66 -26.62 -31.37
CA GLU A 171 -3.16 -25.28 -31.72
C GLU A 171 -4.03 -24.19 -31.12
N ALA A 172 -5.35 -24.22 -31.34
CA ALA A 172 -6.29 -23.27 -30.72
C ALA A 172 -6.19 -23.29 -29.18
N SER A 173 -6.00 -24.46 -28.58
CA SER A 173 -5.75 -24.62 -27.14
C SER A 173 -4.41 -24.02 -26.71
N SER A 174 -3.35 -24.09 -27.53
CA SER A 174 -2.05 -23.48 -27.22
C SER A 174 -2.08 -21.96 -27.38
N TYR A 175 -2.74 -21.44 -28.43
CA TYR A 175 -3.01 -20.01 -28.60
C TYR A 175 -3.87 -19.46 -27.46
N SER A 176 -4.93 -20.16 -27.05
CA SER A 176 -5.77 -19.78 -25.90
C SER A 176 -4.97 -19.73 -24.60
N ARG A 177 -4.12 -20.72 -24.32
CA ARG A 177 -3.19 -20.71 -23.18
C ARG A 177 -2.17 -19.57 -23.25
N SER A 178 -1.63 -19.27 -24.43
CA SER A 178 -0.70 -18.17 -24.64
C SER A 178 -1.37 -16.80 -24.45
N LEU A 179 -2.59 -16.63 -24.97
CA LEU A 179 -3.42 -15.44 -24.76
C LEU A 179 -3.76 -15.25 -23.28
N HIS A 180 -4.15 -16.31 -22.58
CA HIS A 180 -4.45 -16.26 -21.15
C HIS A 180 -3.20 -15.88 -20.34
N ALA A 181 -2.04 -16.46 -20.65
CA ALA A 181 -0.77 -16.07 -20.04
C ALA A 181 -0.42 -14.59 -20.32
N ALA A 182 -0.67 -14.09 -21.53
CA ALA A 182 -0.45 -12.68 -21.86
C ALA A 182 -1.43 -11.75 -21.10
N LEU A 183 -2.69 -12.15 -20.94
CA LEU A 183 -3.69 -11.44 -20.14
C LEU A 183 -3.33 -11.44 -18.64
N ASP A 184 -2.79 -12.54 -18.10
CA ASP A 184 -2.29 -12.61 -16.73
C ASP A 184 -1.09 -11.67 -16.50
N GLN A 185 -0.19 -11.55 -17.48
CA GLN A 185 0.91 -10.59 -17.41
C GLN A 185 0.42 -9.15 -17.54
N LEU A 186 -0.54 -8.86 -18.42
CA LEU A 186 -1.19 -7.54 -18.50
C LEU A 186 -1.92 -7.19 -17.18
N GLY A 187 -2.57 -8.17 -16.54
CA GLY A 187 -3.21 -8.02 -15.23
C GLY A 187 -2.21 -7.67 -14.13
N LYS A 188 -1.06 -8.35 -14.07
CA LYS A 188 0.04 -8.03 -13.14
C LYS A 188 0.63 -6.66 -13.41
N ASN A 189 0.99 -6.37 -14.67
CA ASN A 189 1.51 -5.07 -15.07
C ASN A 189 0.53 -3.93 -14.73
N SER A 190 -0.78 -4.16 -14.86
CA SER A 190 -1.80 -3.19 -14.46
C SER A 190 -1.92 -3.02 -12.94
N GLN A 191 -1.70 -4.08 -12.15
CA GLN A 191 -1.64 -4.00 -10.68
C GLN A 191 -0.37 -3.30 -10.21
N GLU A 192 0.77 -3.60 -10.83
CA GLU A 192 2.06 -2.94 -10.58
C GLU A 192 2.01 -1.46 -10.96
N LEU A 193 1.45 -1.10 -12.13
CA LEU A 193 1.23 0.30 -12.51
C LEU A 193 0.27 1.02 -11.55
N SER A 194 -0.81 0.36 -11.09
CA SER A 194 -1.72 0.93 -10.10
C SER A 194 -1.06 1.12 -8.73
N GLY A 195 -0.17 0.19 -8.34
CA GLY A 195 0.66 0.31 -7.14
C GLY A 195 1.65 1.47 -7.24
N LEU A 196 2.40 1.55 -8.33
CA LEU A 196 3.33 2.65 -8.62
C LEU A 196 2.61 4.00 -8.71
N GLN A 197 1.40 4.05 -9.27
CA GLN A 197 0.58 5.27 -9.29
C GLN A 197 0.15 5.69 -7.88
N LEU A 198 -0.23 4.74 -7.02
CA LEU A 198 -0.56 5.02 -5.63
C LEU A 198 0.67 5.46 -4.82
N GLU A 199 1.82 4.80 -5.01
CA GLU A 199 3.09 5.19 -4.40
C GLU A 199 3.55 6.57 -4.86
N LEU A 200 3.46 6.89 -6.15
CA LEU A 200 3.79 8.20 -6.71
C LEU A 200 2.84 9.28 -6.20
N SER A 201 1.54 8.99 -6.10
CA SER A 201 0.54 9.90 -5.51
C SER A 201 0.85 10.17 -4.03
N ASN A 202 1.19 9.14 -3.26
CA ASN A 202 1.58 9.27 -1.86
C ASN A 202 2.91 10.02 -1.70
N GLN A 203 3.89 9.78 -2.58
CA GLN A 203 5.14 10.55 -2.59
C GLN A 203 4.90 12.02 -2.94
N HIS A 204 4.03 12.34 -3.90
CA HIS A 204 3.67 13.71 -4.21
C HIS A 204 2.92 14.39 -3.06
N HIS A 205 1.97 13.71 -2.41
CA HIS A 205 1.29 14.24 -1.21
C HIS A 205 2.30 14.53 -0.09
N ASN A 206 3.15 13.56 0.27
CA ASN A 206 4.21 13.75 1.27
C ASN A 206 5.19 14.89 0.90
N GLN A 207 5.50 15.08 -0.40
CA GLN A 207 6.33 16.19 -0.89
C GLN A 207 5.63 17.55 -0.89
N LEU A 208 4.30 17.59 -0.94
CA LEU A 208 3.50 18.80 -0.78
C LEU A 208 3.39 19.15 0.71
N ASP A 209 3.04 18.19 1.57
CA ASP A 209 2.89 18.38 3.01
C ASP A 209 4.20 18.85 3.66
N THR A 210 5.34 18.24 3.28
CA THR A 210 6.66 18.66 3.76
C THR A 210 7.10 20.02 3.22
N ARG A 211 6.67 20.40 2.00
CA ARG A 211 6.86 21.77 1.48
C ARG A 211 5.99 22.77 2.21
N GLU A 212 4.72 22.44 2.49
CA GLU A 212 3.80 23.32 3.18
C GLU A 212 4.25 23.56 4.62
N ALA A 213 4.62 22.51 5.35
CA ALA A 213 5.20 22.64 6.70
C ALA A 213 6.47 23.51 6.70
N ALA A 214 7.34 23.38 5.69
CA ALA A 214 8.53 24.23 5.54
C ALA A 214 8.21 25.69 5.17
N LEU A 215 7.12 25.94 4.43
CA LEU A 215 6.63 27.29 4.15
C LEU A 215 5.98 27.93 5.38
N GLN A 216 5.14 27.17 6.11
CA GLN A 216 4.53 27.61 7.37
C GLN A 216 5.60 27.94 8.43
N ALA A 217 6.67 27.15 8.54
CA ALA A 217 7.80 27.44 9.42
C ALA A 217 8.54 28.73 9.01
N ARG A 218 8.80 28.94 7.71
CA ARG A 218 9.38 30.20 7.21
C ARG A 218 8.46 31.39 7.42
N GLU A 219 7.15 31.21 7.34
CA GLU A 219 6.19 32.26 7.66
C GLU A 219 6.23 32.65 9.15
N THR A 220 6.33 31.70 10.07
CA THR A 220 6.44 32.01 11.50
C THR A 220 7.77 32.65 11.84
N GLU A 221 8.88 32.20 11.25
CA GLU A 221 10.19 32.89 11.29
C GLU A 221 10.08 34.34 10.81
N ILE A 222 9.47 34.58 9.63
CA ILE A 222 9.30 35.93 9.08
C ILE A 222 8.38 36.79 9.95
N LYS A 223 7.32 36.22 10.55
CA LYS A 223 6.44 36.92 11.50
C LYS A 223 7.22 37.37 12.74
N VAL A 224 7.97 36.46 13.37
CA VAL A 224 8.81 36.77 14.54
C VAL A 224 9.90 37.80 14.22
N VAL A 225 10.56 37.71 13.06
CA VAL A 225 11.56 38.71 12.63
C VAL A 225 10.94 40.08 12.41
N ARG A 226 9.75 40.16 11.77
CA ARG A 226 9.02 41.42 11.59
C ARG A 226 8.61 42.05 12.92
N GLU A 227 8.06 41.26 13.84
CA GLU A 227 7.72 41.74 15.18
C GLU A 227 8.94 42.26 15.95
N ASN A 228 10.08 41.56 15.86
CA ASN A 228 11.30 41.98 16.56
C ASN A 228 11.91 43.24 15.95
N LEU A 229 11.83 43.41 14.62
CA LEU A 229 12.23 44.66 13.94
C LEU A 229 11.31 45.83 14.31
N GLU A 230 9.99 45.64 14.38
CA GLU A 230 9.07 46.71 14.78
C GLU A 230 9.23 47.06 16.27
N LYS A 231 9.48 46.07 17.15
CA LYS A 231 9.85 46.31 18.57
C LYS A 231 11.15 47.12 18.67
N GLN A 232 12.21 46.77 17.92
CA GLN A 232 13.45 47.53 17.87
C GLN A 232 13.26 48.95 17.32
N ARG A 233 12.41 49.11 16.29
CA ARG A 233 12.07 50.41 15.71
C ARG A 233 11.34 51.30 16.73
N ILE A 234 10.33 50.78 17.42
CA ILE A 234 9.59 51.51 18.46
C ILE A 234 10.53 51.95 19.57
N MET A 235 11.40 51.06 20.07
CA MET A 235 12.42 51.40 21.06
C MET A 235 13.36 52.51 20.58
N SER A 236 13.83 52.44 19.33
CA SER A 236 14.70 53.47 18.74
C SER A 236 13.97 54.80 18.51
N GLU A 237 12.68 54.78 18.14
CA GLU A 237 11.84 55.97 18.06
C GLU A 237 11.58 56.58 19.45
N GLU A 238 11.46 55.77 20.51
CA GLU A 238 11.39 56.25 21.90
C GLU A 238 12.72 56.86 22.37
N GLU A 239 13.85 56.19 22.15
CA GLU A 239 15.18 56.73 22.46
C GLU A 239 15.43 58.05 21.73
N ARG A 240 15.07 58.12 20.44
CA ARG A 240 15.11 59.36 19.65
C ARG A 240 14.22 60.46 20.27
N LYS A 241 13.00 60.14 20.73
CA LYS A 241 12.13 61.11 21.42
C LYS A 241 12.77 61.61 22.72
N ARG A 242 13.28 60.69 23.57
CA ARG A 242 13.97 61.03 24.83
C ARG A 242 15.21 61.91 24.59
N LEU A 243 16.00 61.61 23.57
CA LEU A 243 17.16 62.42 23.17
C LEU A 243 16.75 63.80 22.66
N ILE A 244 15.68 63.92 21.88
CA ILE A 244 15.14 65.22 21.44
C ILE A 244 14.67 66.04 22.65
N THR A 245 13.92 65.45 23.58
CA THR A 245 13.49 66.13 24.82
C THR A 245 14.71 66.63 25.62
N LEU A 246 15.70 65.77 25.85
CA LEU A 246 16.92 66.14 26.56
C LEU A 246 17.71 67.26 25.85
N ILE A 247 17.79 67.23 24.52
CA ILE A 247 18.41 68.30 23.74
C ILE A 247 17.64 69.61 23.95
N THR A 248 16.30 69.61 23.84
CA THR A 248 15.50 70.83 24.07
C THR A 248 15.61 71.37 25.50
N GLU A 249 15.71 70.50 26.52
CA GLU A 249 15.99 70.93 27.90
C GLU A 249 17.38 71.55 28.06
N LEU A 250 18.39 71.01 27.38
CA LEU A 250 19.76 71.53 27.42
C LEU A 250 19.88 72.85 26.64
N GLU A 251 19.19 72.97 25.50
CA GLU A 251 19.08 74.21 24.73
C GLU A 251 18.36 75.30 25.54
N GLN A 252 17.28 74.96 26.25
CA GLN A 252 16.59 75.87 27.17
C GLN A 252 17.53 76.32 28.31
N LYS A 253 18.15 75.39 29.05
CA LYS A 253 19.07 75.71 30.15
C LYS A 253 20.26 76.56 29.68
N LEU A 254 20.74 76.33 28.46
CA LEU A 254 21.82 77.11 27.84
C LEU A 254 21.35 78.50 27.35
N ALA A 255 20.07 78.67 27.01
CA ALA A 255 19.47 79.98 26.75
C ALA A 255 19.25 80.77 28.05
N GLU A 256 18.73 80.12 29.11
CA GLU A 256 18.56 80.69 30.45
C GLU A 256 19.91 81.15 31.03
N GLN A 257 20.95 80.32 30.94
CA GLN A 257 22.32 80.72 31.33
C GLN A 257 22.84 81.90 30.51
N LYS A 258 22.64 81.93 29.19
CA LYS A 258 23.04 83.07 28.35
C LYS A 258 22.33 84.37 28.74
N GLN A 259 21.04 84.30 29.05
CA GLN A 259 20.28 85.46 29.53
C GLN A 259 20.85 85.94 30.87
N SER A 260 21.03 85.04 31.84
CA SER A 260 21.62 85.34 33.14
C SER A 260 23.01 85.97 33.02
N PHE A 261 23.88 85.48 32.13
CA PHE A 261 25.19 86.09 31.88
C PHE A 261 25.11 87.49 31.25
N GLU A 262 24.16 87.76 30.35
CA GLU A 262 23.97 89.12 29.80
C GLU A 262 23.35 90.07 30.83
N GLU A 263 22.48 89.59 31.72
CA GLU A 263 21.95 90.35 32.86
C GLU A 263 23.04 90.68 33.89
N GLU A 264 23.88 89.71 34.30
CA GLU A 264 25.06 89.95 35.14
C GLU A 264 26.03 90.95 34.51
N LYS A 265 26.30 90.81 33.22
CA LYS A 265 27.16 91.71 32.43
C LYS A 265 26.57 93.11 32.28
N TRP A 266 25.24 93.25 32.26
CA TRP A 266 24.55 94.55 32.27
C TRP A 266 24.62 95.19 33.67
N ASN A 267 24.33 94.43 34.74
CA ASN A 267 24.47 94.85 36.12
C ASN A 267 25.92 95.30 36.43
N LEU A 268 26.92 94.56 35.96
CA LEU A 268 28.33 94.91 36.10
C LEU A 268 28.68 96.20 35.36
N ARG A 269 28.12 96.45 34.16
CA ARG A 269 28.28 97.72 33.44
C ARG A 269 27.61 98.88 34.18
N GLN A 270 26.45 98.67 34.78
CA GLN A 270 25.77 99.65 35.61
C GLN A 270 26.62 99.98 36.85
N GLU A 271 27.17 98.98 37.53
CA GLU A 271 28.04 99.16 38.70
C GLU A 271 29.37 99.83 38.35
N VAL A 272 30.03 99.46 37.26
CA VAL A 272 31.22 100.18 36.76
C VAL A 272 30.87 101.65 36.47
N SER A 273 29.73 101.91 35.82
CA SER A 273 29.26 103.28 35.56
C SER A 273 28.96 104.06 36.85
N ARG A 274 28.42 103.40 37.88
CA ARG A 274 28.14 103.96 39.20
C ARG A 274 29.44 104.30 39.94
N LEU A 275 30.42 103.40 39.91
CA LEU A 275 31.74 103.59 40.50
C LEU A 275 32.52 104.69 39.76
N GLU A 276 32.46 104.75 38.43
CA GLU A 276 33.02 105.85 37.64
C GLU A 276 32.37 107.20 37.95
N ALA A 277 31.06 107.24 38.17
CA ALA A 277 30.36 108.45 38.57
C ALA A 277 30.79 108.90 39.98
N ALA A 278 30.94 107.95 40.92
CA ALA A 278 31.38 108.20 42.28
C ALA A 278 32.85 108.66 42.36
N THR A 279 33.78 108.01 41.64
CA THR A 279 35.19 108.45 41.59
C THR A 279 35.31 109.85 41.00
N LYS A 280 34.63 110.12 39.88
CA LYS A 280 34.57 111.48 39.29
C LYS A 280 33.88 112.50 40.20
N ALA A 281 33.04 112.09 41.15
CA ALA A 281 32.50 112.98 42.18
C ALA A 281 33.54 113.29 43.27
N PHE A 282 34.21 112.26 43.81
CA PHE A 282 35.30 112.42 44.78
C PHE A 282 36.50 113.21 44.23
N GLU A 283 36.82 113.07 42.94
CA GLU A 283 37.84 113.88 42.27
C GLU A 283 37.46 115.37 42.30
N ARG A 284 36.21 115.71 41.94
CA ARG A 284 35.69 117.10 42.03
C ARG A 284 35.55 117.61 43.46
N GLU A 285 35.40 116.73 44.45
CA GLU A 285 35.45 117.09 45.88
C GLU A 285 36.88 117.40 46.32
N ARG A 286 37.84 116.56 45.92
CA ARG A 286 39.27 116.79 46.14
C ARG A 286 39.76 118.07 45.48
N GLU A 287 39.34 118.35 44.24
CA GLU A 287 39.64 119.62 43.56
C GLU A 287 39.05 120.83 44.31
N ARG A 288 37.77 120.77 44.70
CA ARG A 288 37.14 121.83 45.49
C ARG A 288 37.83 122.05 46.84
N ALA A 289 38.21 120.97 47.53
CA ALA A 289 38.94 121.03 48.80
C ALA A 289 40.35 121.62 48.61
N LEU A 290 41.08 121.24 47.55
CA LEU A 290 42.39 121.81 47.25
C LEU A 290 42.30 123.30 46.89
N GLN A 291 41.30 123.71 46.10
CA GLN A 291 41.03 125.13 45.82
C GLN A 291 40.67 125.90 47.10
N GLN A 292 39.92 125.29 48.00
CA GLN A 292 39.54 125.91 49.27
C GLN A 292 40.76 126.09 50.19
N ILE A 293 41.60 125.05 50.33
CA ILE A 293 42.87 125.11 51.06
C ILE A 293 43.80 126.17 50.46
N ASP A 294 43.81 126.36 49.13
CA ASP A 294 44.65 127.39 48.51
C ASP A 294 44.11 128.81 48.77
N ARG A 295 42.78 129.03 48.72
CA ARG A 295 42.16 130.29 49.16
C ARG A 295 42.45 130.59 50.63
N GLU A 296 42.37 129.58 51.50
CA GLU A 296 42.67 129.73 52.93
C GLU A 296 44.15 130.04 53.17
N LYS A 297 45.08 129.41 52.43
CA LYS A 297 46.50 129.79 52.44
C LYS A 297 46.73 131.23 51.97
N GLN A 298 46.08 131.65 50.89
CA GLN A 298 46.15 133.02 50.39
C GLN A 298 45.59 134.01 51.42
N GLN A 299 44.46 133.70 52.07
CA GLN A 299 43.90 134.51 53.16
C GLN A 299 44.85 134.58 54.37
N ILE A 300 45.45 133.46 54.79
CA ILE A 300 46.43 133.43 55.89
C ILE A 300 47.69 134.22 55.53
N GLN A 301 48.19 134.13 54.29
CA GLN A 301 49.34 134.91 53.84
C GLN A 301 49.01 136.41 53.77
N ASN A 302 47.84 136.79 53.26
CA ASN A 302 47.37 138.18 53.25
C ASN A 302 47.19 138.74 54.67
N LEU A 303 46.63 137.95 55.60
CA LEU A 303 46.48 138.33 57.01
C LEU A 303 47.85 138.45 57.71
N LYS A 304 48.80 137.57 57.38
CA LYS A 304 50.18 137.64 57.85
C LYS A 304 50.91 138.87 57.30
N GLU A 305 50.71 139.22 56.03
CA GLU A 305 51.28 140.43 55.42
C GLU A 305 50.66 141.71 56.02
N SER A 306 49.33 141.73 56.24
CA SER A 306 48.64 142.80 56.98
C SER A 306 49.22 142.94 58.38
N MET A 307 49.27 141.85 59.15
CA MET A 307 49.79 141.84 60.52
C MET A 307 51.29 142.19 60.61
N LEU A 308 52.10 141.82 59.61
CA LEU A 308 53.49 142.28 59.51
C LEU A 308 53.59 143.78 59.20
N SER A 309 52.72 144.32 58.33
CA SER A 309 52.66 145.75 58.06
C SER A 309 52.14 146.55 59.26
N GLU A 310 51.16 146.03 59.99
CA GLU A 310 50.66 146.57 61.26
C GLU A 310 51.76 146.49 62.33
N GLN A 311 52.51 145.40 62.42
CA GLN A 311 53.66 145.27 63.32
C GLN A 311 54.79 146.25 62.95
N GLN A 312 55.03 146.51 61.67
CA GLN A 312 55.99 147.53 61.23
C GLN A 312 55.51 148.93 61.61
N MET A 313 54.27 149.28 61.28
CA MET A 313 53.63 150.56 61.67
C MET A 313 53.61 150.75 63.19
N LEU A 314 53.26 149.73 63.97
CA LEU A 314 53.29 149.74 65.43
C LEU A 314 54.72 149.79 65.97
N SER A 315 55.70 149.20 65.29
CA SER A 315 57.11 149.29 65.67
C SER A 315 57.68 150.69 65.38
N GLU A 316 57.28 151.33 64.29
CA GLU A 316 57.60 152.72 64.00
C GLU A 316 56.94 153.67 64.99
N GLN A 317 55.65 153.49 65.27
CA GLN A 317 54.92 154.23 66.30
C GLN A 317 55.54 154.01 67.68
N LEU A 318 55.88 152.78 68.06
CA LEU A 318 56.51 152.47 69.36
C LEU A 318 57.98 152.92 69.42
N GLN A 319 58.64 153.16 68.30
CA GLN A 319 59.96 153.80 68.24
C GLN A 319 59.85 155.32 68.33
N GLN A 320 58.84 155.93 67.70
CA GLN A 320 58.45 157.34 67.92
C GLN A 320 58.02 157.57 69.37
N GLU A 321 57.25 156.65 69.96
CA GLU A 321 56.89 156.67 71.38
C GLU A 321 58.07 156.34 72.28
N LYS A 322 59.06 155.54 71.89
CA LYS A 322 60.31 155.42 72.68
C LYS A 322 61.13 156.70 72.66
N LEU A 323 61.08 157.49 71.58
CA LEU A 323 61.69 158.82 71.54
C LEU A 323 60.87 159.83 72.36
N SER A 324 59.54 159.81 72.26
CA SER A 324 58.66 160.67 73.07
C SER A 324 58.72 160.30 74.54
N LEU A 325 58.71 159.01 74.91
CA LEU A 325 58.91 158.47 76.26
C LEU A 325 60.34 158.58 76.76
N ALA A 326 61.36 158.71 75.90
CA ALA A 326 62.67 159.15 76.36
C ALA A 326 62.63 160.64 76.77
N SER A 327 61.93 161.47 76.01
CA SER A 327 61.71 162.88 76.39
C SER A 327 60.82 163.03 77.63
N GLU A 328 59.71 162.29 77.71
CA GLU A 328 58.82 162.23 78.87
C GLU A 328 59.47 161.54 80.06
N LYS A 329 60.34 160.53 79.89
CA LYS A 329 61.14 159.98 81.00
C LYS A 329 62.21 160.95 81.45
N SER A 330 62.79 161.77 80.57
CA SER A 330 63.65 162.88 81.03
C SER A 330 62.85 163.90 81.84
N ARG A 331 61.60 164.19 81.42
CA ARG A 331 60.65 165.07 82.14
C ARG A 331 60.15 164.45 83.46
N LEU A 332 59.93 163.15 83.49
CA LEU A 332 59.44 162.40 84.65
C LEU A 332 60.57 162.01 85.61
N GLU A 333 61.83 161.92 85.17
CA GLU A 333 63.00 161.89 86.07
C GLU A 333 63.31 163.28 86.65
N THR A 334 62.85 164.37 86.02
CA THR A 334 62.79 165.69 86.68
C THR A 334 61.59 165.86 87.61
N LEU A 335 60.44 165.22 87.35
CA LEU A 335 59.24 165.29 88.22
C LEU A 335 59.27 164.29 89.40
N ALA A 336 59.77 163.07 89.20
CA ALA A 336 59.89 162.04 90.25
C ALA A 336 60.97 162.37 91.29
N LYS A 337 61.85 163.33 91.00
CA LYS A 337 62.73 163.98 92.00
C LYS A 337 61.97 164.88 92.99
N LEU A 338 60.65 165.05 92.84
CA LEU A 338 59.85 165.99 93.64
C LEU A 338 58.85 165.35 94.62
N HIS A 339 58.22 164.19 94.34
CA HIS A 339 57.12 163.66 95.19
C HIS A 339 57.02 162.12 95.31
N GLY A 340 56.34 161.64 96.38
CA GLY A 340 56.32 160.23 96.84
C GLY A 340 54.93 159.59 97.07
N PRO A 341 54.84 158.38 97.67
CA PRO A 341 53.83 157.37 97.25
C PRO A 341 52.70 157.00 98.23
N LYS A 342 51.44 156.97 97.75
CA LYS A 342 50.28 156.14 98.19
C LYS A 342 49.25 155.99 97.04
N SER A 343 48.72 154.78 96.75
CA SER A 343 47.72 154.52 95.68
C SER A 343 46.92 153.19 95.93
N PRO A 344 45.72 152.94 95.35
CA PRO A 344 44.75 151.97 95.91
C PRO A 344 44.46 150.65 95.15
N ASP A 345 45.33 150.15 94.26
CA ASP A 345 44.99 149.04 93.34
C ASP A 345 44.70 147.64 93.95
N ILE A 346 45.03 147.41 95.22
CA ILE A 346 45.10 146.07 95.85
C ILE A 346 43.75 145.33 95.94
N ILE A 347 42.61 146.04 95.82
CA ILE A 347 41.28 145.49 96.14
C ILE A 347 40.77 144.48 95.10
N LYS A 348 41.17 144.56 93.82
CA LYS A 348 40.57 143.76 92.72
C LYS A 348 40.75 142.24 92.85
N ILE A 349 41.87 141.78 93.40
CA ILE A 349 42.33 140.37 93.34
C ILE A 349 41.37 139.40 94.08
N ARG A 350 40.50 139.90 94.96
CA ARG A 350 39.70 139.05 95.86
C ARG A 350 38.45 138.41 95.24
N ALA A 351 38.06 138.81 94.03
CA ALA A 351 36.78 138.41 93.42
C ALA A 351 36.84 137.13 92.57
N GLU A 352 38.03 136.66 92.19
CA GLU A 352 38.19 135.62 91.15
C GLU A 352 38.04 134.18 91.68
N LEU A 353 38.04 133.98 93.01
CA LEU A 353 38.17 132.66 93.63
C LEU A 353 36.85 131.86 93.71
N GLU A 354 35.69 132.52 93.77
CA GLU A 354 34.41 131.85 94.06
C GLU A 354 33.81 131.10 92.85
N ALA A 355 34.23 131.42 91.63
CA ALA A 355 33.65 130.87 90.39
C ALA A 355 33.96 129.37 90.16
N ALA A 356 35.03 128.83 90.75
CA ALA A 356 35.55 127.51 90.41
C ALA A 356 34.74 126.33 90.97
N LEU A 357 33.90 126.54 92.00
CA LEU A 357 33.36 125.47 92.83
C LEU A 357 32.17 124.70 92.19
N ASN A 358 31.40 125.36 91.32
CA ASN A 358 30.16 124.81 90.76
C ASN A 358 30.38 123.66 89.74
N VAL A 359 31.51 123.66 89.02
CA VAL A 359 31.76 122.74 87.90
C VAL A 359 31.85 121.27 88.33
N ALA A 360 32.24 121.00 89.58
CA ALA A 360 32.47 119.65 90.08
C ALA A 360 31.19 118.80 90.21
N GLN A 361 30.02 119.41 90.40
CA GLN A 361 28.78 118.67 90.70
C GLN A 361 28.16 118.01 89.46
N GLU A 362 28.28 118.62 88.28
CA GLU A 362 27.72 118.08 87.02
C GLU A 362 28.40 116.80 86.52
N ALA A 363 29.61 116.49 87.01
CA ALA A 363 30.36 115.31 86.60
C ALA A 363 29.77 114.02 87.17
N SER A 364 29.23 114.06 88.40
CA SER A 364 28.77 112.85 89.11
C SER A 364 27.54 112.21 88.46
N ALA A 365 26.57 113.02 88.03
CA ALA A 365 25.31 112.54 87.47
C ALA A 365 25.48 111.72 86.17
N LYS A 366 26.54 111.99 85.40
CA LYS A 366 26.81 111.32 84.12
C LYS A 366 27.36 109.89 84.30
N ALA A 367 27.89 109.55 85.47
CA ALA A 367 28.41 108.20 85.74
C ALA A 367 27.29 107.19 86.03
N GLU A 368 26.22 107.62 86.71
CA GLU A 368 25.09 106.75 87.07
C GLU A 368 24.30 106.28 85.84
N GLU A 369 24.19 107.14 84.81
CA GLU A 369 23.50 106.83 83.55
C GLU A 369 24.16 105.67 82.78
N GLU A 370 25.49 105.59 82.77
CA GLU A 370 26.24 104.50 82.11
C GLU A 370 26.12 103.16 82.83
N HIS A 371 26.00 103.16 84.17
CA HIS A 371 25.84 101.93 84.94
C HIS A 371 24.55 101.19 84.60
N GLU A 372 23.43 101.89 84.40
CA GLU A 372 22.16 101.23 84.02
C GLU A 372 22.17 100.72 82.57
N LYS A 373 22.83 101.43 81.63
CA LYS A 373 23.03 100.95 80.26
C LYS A 373 23.75 99.61 80.23
N LEU A 374 24.83 99.47 81.01
CA LEU A 374 25.58 98.21 81.15
C LEU A 374 24.72 97.10 81.77
N ARG A 375 23.87 97.41 82.76
CA ARG A 375 22.97 96.43 83.40
C ARG A 375 21.95 95.85 82.41
N ILE A 376 21.40 96.69 81.53
CA ILE A 376 20.47 96.25 80.47
C ILE A 376 21.18 95.34 79.44
N GLN A 377 22.42 95.68 79.05
CA GLN A 377 23.21 94.86 78.12
C GLN A 377 23.49 93.45 78.69
N GLN A 378 23.88 93.35 79.96
CA GLN A 378 24.11 92.05 80.62
C GLN A 378 22.84 91.17 80.63
N GLN A 379 21.66 91.73 80.91
CA GLN A 379 20.41 90.98 80.88
C GLN A 379 20.07 90.44 79.49
N ASN A 380 20.44 91.15 78.42
CA ASN A 380 20.19 90.68 77.06
C ASN A 380 21.17 89.58 76.63
N LEU A 381 22.46 89.66 77.01
CA LEU A 381 23.43 88.59 76.78
C LEU A 381 23.01 87.27 77.46
N VAL A 382 22.44 87.32 78.67
CA VAL A 382 21.92 86.13 79.36
C VAL A 382 20.70 85.52 78.64
N LYS A 383 19.87 86.32 77.97
CA LYS A 383 18.73 85.80 77.16
C LYS A 383 19.22 85.09 75.90
N GLU A 384 20.17 85.69 75.17
CA GLU A 384 20.70 85.07 73.95
C GLU A 384 21.51 83.80 74.25
N LYS A 385 22.27 83.76 75.35
CA LYS A 385 22.97 82.53 75.79
C LYS A 385 22.01 81.35 75.97
N LYS A 386 20.84 81.56 76.60
CA LYS A 386 19.83 80.51 76.80
C LYS A 386 19.28 79.97 75.48
N LYS A 387 18.94 80.84 74.52
CA LYS A 387 18.49 80.40 73.19
C LYS A 387 19.53 79.51 72.49
N LEU A 388 20.82 79.83 72.64
CA LEU A 388 21.90 79.04 72.06
C LEU A 388 22.03 77.68 72.76
N GLU A 389 21.86 77.62 74.08
CA GLU A 389 21.80 76.37 74.86
C GLU A 389 20.59 75.50 74.42
N ASP A 390 19.42 76.11 74.23
CA ASP A 390 18.21 75.44 73.73
C ASP A 390 18.43 74.85 72.32
N PHE A 391 19.00 75.62 71.38
CA PHE A 391 19.32 75.15 70.02
C PHE A 391 20.40 74.05 70.01
N GLU A 392 21.41 74.13 70.89
CA GLU A 392 22.41 73.07 71.04
C GLU A 392 21.76 71.75 71.46
N HIS A 393 20.79 71.79 72.39
CA HIS A 393 20.05 70.61 72.84
C HIS A 393 19.17 70.02 71.73
N GLU A 394 18.51 70.85 70.91
CA GLU A 394 17.74 70.39 69.75
C GLU A 394 18.64 69.68 68.72
N ILE A 395 19.80 70.26 68.40
CA ILE A 395 20.78 69.67 67.46
C ILE A 395 21.32 68.34 68.00
N ILE A 396 21.65 68.25 69.29
CA ILE A 396 22.13 67.00 69.92
C ILE A 396 21.04 65.91 69.87
N SER A 397 19.79 66.26 70.18
CA SER A 397 18.67 65.31 70.09
C SER A 397 18.48 64.79 68.67
N ARG A 398 18.48 65.69 67.68
CA ARG A 398 18.32 65.34 66.26
C ARG A 398 19.47 64.52 65.70
N ALA A 399 20.71 64.76 66.16
CA ALA A 399 21.86 63.94 65.82
C ALA A 399 21.73 62.50 66.35
N GLY A 400 21.26 62.34 67.59
CA GLY A 400 20.99 61.03 68.18
C GLY A 400 19.91 60.24 67.43
N GLU A 401 18.80 60.89 67.07
CA GLU A 401 17.75 60.29 66.22
C GLU A 401 18.33 59.76 64.90
N LEU A 402 19.08 60.59 64.17
CA LEU A 402 19.71 60.22 62.90
C LEU A 402 20.70 59.05 63.05
N GLU A 403 21.45 58.99 64.15
CA GLU A 403 22.35 57.87 64.44
C GLU A 403 21.56 56.57 64.67
N THR A 404 20.45 56.59 65.40
CA THR A 404 19.61 55.39 65.60
C THR A 404 18.95 54.92 64.30
N LEU A 405 18.44 55.82 63.48
CA LEU A 405 17.88 55.51 62.16
C LEU A 405 18.94 54.90 61.24
N THR A 406 20.17 55.43 61.27
CA THR A 406 21.30 54.88 60.50
C THR A 406 21.67 53.47 60.96
N LYS A 407 21.72 53.22 62.28
CA LYS A 407 21.97 51.88 62.84
C LYS A 407 20.90 50.86 62.41
N LEU A 408 19.62 51.25 62.43
CA LEU A 408 18.52 50.40 61.97
C LEU A 408 18.57 50.12 60.45
N ALA A 409 18.94 51.12 59.65
CA ALA A 409 19.11 50.97 58.20
C ALA A 409 20.29 50.04 57.82
N VAL A 410 21.35 49.99 58.65
CA VAL A 410 22.45 49.04 58.49
C VAL A 410 22.01 47.63 58.88
N ALA A 411 21.37 47.44 60.05
CA ALA A 411 20.93 46.12 60.53
C ALA A 411 19.97 45.43 59.55
N THR A 412 18.92 46.14 59.10
CA THR A 412 17.95 45.63 58.12
C THR A 412 18.59 45.29 56.77
N ARG A 413 19.60 46.05 56.33
CA ARG A 413 20.40 45.75 55.13
C ARG A 413 21.26 44.49 55.30
N GLU A 414 21.75 44.19 56.49
CA GLU A 414 22.53 42.98 56.78
C GLU A 414 21.66 41.73 56.97
N GLU A 415 20.43 41.89 57.46
CA GLU A 415 19.39 40.85 57.44
C GLU A 415 18.99 40.50 56.01
N GLY A 416 18.72 41.51 55.17
CA GLY A 416 18.41 41.31 53.75
C GLY A 416 19.54 40.62 52.97
N LYS A 417 20.81 40.91 53.28
CA LYS A 417 21.97 40.16 52.73
C LYS A 417 21.96 38.69 53.14
N ARG A 418 21.78 38.40 54.43
CA ARG A 418 21.77 37.01 54.96
C ARG A 418 20.64 36.19 54.33
N ALA A 419 19.43 36.75 54.28
CA ALA A 419 18.29 36.11 53.62
C ALA A 419 18.55 35.82 52.12
N LEU A 420 19.22 36.73 51.40
CA LEU A 420 19.59 36.53 50.00
C LEU A 420 20.66 35.43 49.82
N GLU A 421 21.62 35.31 50.73
CA GLU A 421 22.59 34.21 50.72
C GLU A 421 21.95 32.86 51.02
N GLU A 422 21.03 32.81 51.99
CA GLU A 422 20.28 31.59 52.33
C GLU A 422 19.37 31.14 51.19
N ALA A 423 18.67 32.08 50.55
CA ALA A 423 17.88 31.82 49.34
C ALA A 423 18.74 31.19 48.23
N ARG A 424 19.91 31.77 47.93
CA ARG A 424 20.84 31.23 46.93
C ARG A 424 21.38 29.83 47.28
N ARG A 425 21.63 29.55 48.56
CA ARG A 425 22.03 28.20 49.03
C ARG A 425 20.90 27.19 48.84
N MET A 426 19.65 27.60 49.11
CA MET A 426 18.45 26.77 48.87
C MET A 426 18.19 26.53 47.38
N GLU A 427 18.35 27.55 46.53
CA GLU A 427 18.27 27.44 45.07
C GLU A 427 19.32 26.46 44.53
N PHE A 428 20.57 26.57 44.98
CA PHE A 428 21.64 25.65 44.59
C PHE A 428 21.29 24.20 44.96
N GLN A 429 20.94 23.93 46.22
CA GLN A 429 20.53 22.59 46.66
C GLN A 429 19.29 22.06 45.92
N ARG A 430 18.35 22.93 45.54
CA ARG A 430 17.19 22.56 44.72
C ARG A 430 17.61 22.18 43.30
N SER A 431 18.54 22.92 42.70
CA SER A 431 19.06 22.64 41.37
C SER A 431 19.82 21.31 41.31
N GLU A 432 20.61 21.00 42.35
CA GLU A 432 21.35 19.73 42.51
C GLU A 432 20.37 18.54 42.59
N ARG A 433 19.38 18.59 43.49
CA ARG A 433 18.34 17.55 43.59
C ARG A 433 17.56 17.36 42.28
N VAL A 434 17.29 18.44 41.54
CA VAL A 434 16.62 18.36 40.23
C VAL A 434 17.52 17.69 39.18
N ALA A 435 18.83 17.95 39.19
CA ALA A 435 19.78 17.28 38.30
C ALA A 435 19.89 15.78 38.59
N ASP A 436 19.91 15.38 39.87
CA ASP A 436 19.89 13.96 40.27
C ASP A 436 18.59 13.26 39.84
N ILE A 437 17.42 13.87 40.07
CA ILE A 437 16.14 13.32 39.62
C ILE A 437 16.10 13.19 38.08
N GLN A 438 16.63 14.17 37.33
CA GLN A 438 16.74 14.08 35.86
C GLN A 438 17.63 12.91 35.41
N LYS A 439 18.74 12.67 36.13
CA LYS A 439 19.65 11.54 35.89
C LYS A 439 18.99 10.20 36.20
N GLU A 440 18.32 10.05 37.33
CA GLU A 440 17.56 8.84 37.67
C GLU A 440 16.46 8.53 36.63
N LEU A 441 15.72 9.55 36.20
CA LEU A 441 14.71 9.42 35.14
C LEU A 441 15.32 9.02 33.78
N ALA A 442 16.52 9.52 33.45
CA ALA A 442 17.23 9.11 32.25
C ALA A 442 17.66 7.63 32.32
N GLU A 443 18.18 7.17 33.46
CA GLU A 443 18.52 5.76 33.66
C GLU A 443 17.27 4.85 33.65
N LEU A 444 16.15 5.28 34.23
CA LEU A 444 14.88 4.53 34.22
C LEU A 444 14.34 4.36 32.80
N ARG A 445 14.29 5.42 31.99
CA ARG A 445 13.93 5.36 30.56
C ARG A 445 14.83 4.41 29.76
N GLU A 446 16.11 4.36 30.11
CA GLU A 446 17.07 3.47 29.45
C GLU A 446 16.95 2.00 29.93
N ARG A 447 16.55 1.76 31.18
CA ARG A 447 16.15 0.43 31.68
C ARG A 447 14.86 -0.04 30.99
N GLU A 448 13.89 0.85 30.82
CA GLU A 448 12.60 0.59 30.15
C GLU A 448 12.81 0.16 28.69
N LYS A 449 13.53 0.95 27.87
CA LYS A 449 13.91 0.58 26.49
C LYS A 449 14.58 -0.79 26.39
N LYS A 450 15.44 -1.15 27.36
CA LYS A 450 16.10 -2.46 27.41
C LYS A 450 15.12 -3.61 27.70
N LEU A 451 14.11 -3.37 28.55
CA LEU A 451 13.03 -4.33 28.80
C LEU A 451 12.09 -4.45 27.58
N GLU A 452 11.74 -3.34 26.92
CA GLU A 452 10.97 -3.34 25.67
C GLU A 452 11.68 -4.13 24.57
N HIS A 453 12.97 -3.87 24.35
CA HIS A 453 13.78 -4.59 23.35
C HIS A 453 13.87 -6.09 23.67
N ARG A 454 14.02 -6.47 24.95
CA ARG A 454 13.99 -7.87 25.40
C ARG A 454 12.61 -8.51 25.21
N SER A 455 11.54 -7.75 25.43
CA SER A 455 10.14 -8.18 25.20
C SER A 455 9.86 -8.39 23.72
N MET A 456 10.28 -7.45 22.86
CA MET A 456 10.18 -7.54 21.40
C MET A 456 10.96 -8.75 20.86
N ARG A 457 12.21 -8.96 21.29
CA ARG A 457 13.00 -10.16 20.92
C ARG A 457 12.27 -11.46 21.33
N LYS A 458 11.68 -11.53 22.53
CA LYS A 458 10.86 -12.68 22.95
C LYS A 458 9.61 -12.86 22.07
N LYS A 459 8.88 -11.79 21.74
CA LYS A 459 7.70 -11.84 20.86
C LYS A 459 8.05 -12.36 19.46
N VAL A 460 9.18 -11.93 18.90
CA VAL A 460 9.69 -12.41 17.60
C VAL A 460 10.14 -13.88 17.68
N PHE A 461 10.85 -14.28 18.73
CA PHE A 461 11.24 -15.67 18.92
C PHE A 461 10.01 -16.61 19.01
N ILE A 462 9.01 -16.24 19.82
CA ILE A 462 7.76 -17.00 19.96
C ILE A 462 6.96 -17.03 18.63
N SER A 463 7.01 -15.99 17.80
CA SER A 463 6.36 -16.02 16.49
C SER A 463 7.09 -16.95 15.50
N GLN A 464 8.43 -16.99 15.54
CA GLN A 464 9.25 -17.94 14.78
C GLN A 464 8.99 -19.39 15.22
N GLU A 465 8.97 -19.69 16.53
CA GLU A 465 8.60 -21.01 17.04
C GLU A 465 7.18 -21.42 16.61
N ARG A 466 6.20 -20.51 16.67
CA ARG A 466 4.83 -20.77 16.19
C ARG A 466 4.77 -21.05 14.69
N LEU A 467 5.66 -20.47 13.87
CA LEU A 467 5.77 -20.78 12.44
C LEU A 467 6.44 -22.14 12.21
N ALA A 468 7.52 -22.45 12.93
CA ALA A 468 8.18 -23.75 12.87
C ALA A 468 7.25 -24.90 13.30
N LEU A 469 6.50 -24.73 14.40
CA LEU A 469 5.51 -25.70 14.87
C LEU A 469 4.33 -25.87 13.90
N LYS A 470 3.92 -24.82 13.17
CA LYS A 470 2.96 -24.95 12.05
C LYS A 470 3.56 -25.75 10.90
N HIS A 471 4.82 -25.51 10.55
CA HIS A 471 5.51 -26.23 9.48
C HIS A 471 5.66 -27.72 9.81
N GLU A 472 6.06 -28.08 11.04
CA GLU A 472 6.11 -29.48 11.48
C GLU A 472 4.72 -30.14 11.55
N LYS A 473 3.69 -29.44 12.06
CA LYS A 473 2.30 -29.95 12.00
C LYS A 473 1.83 -30.24 10.57
N ASN A 474 2.31 -29.50 9.59
CA ASN A 474 2.00 -29.74 8.17
C ASN A 474 2.80 -30.91 7.56
N LYS A 475 3.91 -31.36 8.18
CA LYS A 475 4.61 -32.59 7.79
C LYS A 475 3.96 -33.86 8.33
N VAL A 476 3.23 -33.76 9.45
CA VAL A 476 2.47 -34.89 10.01
C VAL A 476 1.21 -35.14 9.17
N LEU A 477 1.24 -36.23 8.40
CA LEU A 477 0.09 -36.73 7.66
C LEU A 477 -0.84 -37.53 8.60
N CYS A 478 -2.16 -37.37 8.44
CA CYS A 478 -3.13 -38.17 9.19
C CYS A 478 -3.05 -39.65 8.79
N SER A 479 -2.88 -40.55 9.77
CA SER A 479 -2.69 -41.99 9.56
C SER A 479 -3.85 -42.67 8.83
N TYR A 480 -5.08 -42.16 8.97
CA TYR A 480 -6.27 -42.71 8.32
C TYR A 480 -6.54 -42.19 6.90
N CYS A 481 -5.87 -41.13 6.42
CA CYS A 481 -6.18 -40.55 5.10
C CYS A 481 -5.01 -39.92 4.32
N ARG A 482 -3.77 -39.99 4.84
CA ARG A 482 -2.53 -39.48 4.21
C ARG A 482 -2.56 -38.01 3.74
N ARG A 483 -3.46 -37.18 4.27
CA ARG A 483 -3.46 -35.72 4.05
C ARG A 483 -2.78 -34.98 5.21
N PRO A 484 -2.12 -33.82 4.96
CA PRO A 484 -1.54 -32.99 6.02
C PRO A 484 -2.56 -32.57 7.07
N ALA A 485 -2.23 -32.68 8.35
CA ALA A 485 -3.12 -32.38 9.47
C ALA A 485 -3.28 -30.86 9.76
N GLY A 486 -3.31 -30.04 8.70
CA GLY A 486 -3.18 -28.58 8.76
C GLY A 486 -4.43 -27.75 8.38
N MET A 487 -5.56 -28.38 8.07
CA MET A 487 -6.79 -27.68 7.64
C MET A 487 -8.04 -28.04 8.45
N SER A 488 -8.05 -27.66 9.73
CA SER A 488 -9.28 -27.49 10.51
C SER A 488 -9.69 -26.02 10.54
N LYS A 489 -10.80 -25.68 9.85
CA LYS A 489 -11.46 -24.37 10.02
C LYS A 489 -12.11 -24.35 11.41
N ILE A 490 -11.52 -23.62 12.35
CA ILE A 490 -12.09 -23.41 13.68
C ILE A 490 -12.63 -21.97 13.74
N SER A 491 -13.91 -21.84 14.10
CA SER A 491 -14.59 -20.55 14.33
C SER A 491 -13.86 -19.72 15.39
N PRO A 492 -13.87 -18.38 15.31
CA PRO A 492 -13.52 -17.57 16.48
C PRO A 492 -14.42 -17.95 17.68
N PRO A 493 -13.88 -17.99 18.91
CA PRO A 493 -14.68 -18.12 20.13
C PRO A 493 -15.43 -16.79 20.43
N PRO A 494 -16.52 -16.83 21.22
CA PRO A 494 -17.26 -15.62 21.58
C PRO A 494 -16.42 -14.68 22.46
N THR A 495 -16.58 -13.38 22.24
CA THR A 495 -16.06 -12.32 23.10
C THR A 495 -16.69 -12.40 24.49
N PRO A 496 -15.91 -12.34 25.59
CA PRO A 496 -16.43 -11.98 26.91
C PRO A 496 -17.05 -10.58 26.87
N PRO A 497 -18.04 -10.27 27.73
CA PRO A 497 -18.72 -8.98 27.71
C PRO A 497 -17.81 -7.83 28.15
N ASP A 498 -17.99 -6.66 27.53
CA ASP A 498 -17.35 -5.41 27.93
C ASP A 498 -17.80 -4.99 29.33
N LEU A 499 -16.98 -5.33 30.33
CA LEU A 499 -17.00 -4.64 31.62
C LEU A 499 -16.29 -3.29 31.47
N ASP A 500 -16.92 -2.34 30.78
CA ASP A 500 -16.50 -0.92 30.70
C ASP A 500 -16.70 -0.16 32.04
N LYS A 501 -16.61 -0.90 33.14
CA LYS A 501 -16.29 -0.36 34.46
C LYS A 501 -14.80 -0.09 34.48
N LYS A 502 -14.43 1.13 34.08
CA LYS A 502 -13.07 1.68 34.24
C LYS A 502 -12.57 1.40 35.65
N PHE A 503 -11.72 0.38 35.81
CA PHE A 503 -11.00 0.13 37.05
C PHE A 503 -9.89 1.18 37.14
N VAL A 504 -10.29 2.41 37.47
CA VAL A 504 -9.35 3.48 37.78
C VAL A 504 -8.59 3.01 39.00
N ASP A 505 -7.28 2.78 38.83
CA ASP A 505 -6.39 2.41 39.93
C ASP A 505 -6.65 3.36 41.11
N PRO A 506 -6.95 2.86 42.32
CA PRO A 506 -7.14 3.70 43.50
C PRO A 506 -5.99 4.70 43.70
N LYS A 507 -4.77 4.33 43.30
CA LYS A 507 -3.59 5.20 43.34
C LYS A 507 -3.68 6.39 42.36
N VAL A 508 -4.33 6.22 41.21
CA VAL A 508 -4.61 7.30 40.24
C VAL A 508 -5.76 8.18 40.72
N ILE A 509 -6.78 7.64 41.39
CA ILE A 509 -7.81 8.46 42.06
C ILE A 509 -7.15 9.30 43.17
N ILE A 510 -6.34 8.68 44.03
CA ILE A 510 -5.64 9.36 45.12
C ILE A 510 -4.68 10.44 44.58
N MET A 511 -3.93 10.16 43.51
CA MET A 511 -3.09 11.18 42.86
C MET A 511 -3.90 12.35 42.28
N ARG A 512 -5.06 12.09 41.68
CA ARG A 512 -5.92 13.15 41.16
C ARG A 512 -6.48 14.01 42.29
N LEU A 513 -7.06 13.39 43.31
CA LEU A 513 -7.63 14.12 44.45
C LEU A 513 -6.55 14.93 45.19
N ALA A 514 -5.35 14.37 45.38
CA ALA A 514 -4.24 15.11 45.97
C ALA A 514 -3.81 16.32 45.10
N ALA A 515 -3.78 16.19 43.78
CA ALA A 515 -3.47 17.31 42.88
C ALA A 515 -4.58 18.38 42.86
N GLU A 516 -5.85 17.97 42.96
CA GLU A 516 -7.00 18.88 43.03
C GLU A 516 -7.03 19.64 44.39
N ASP A 517 -6.63 18.99 45.48
CA ASP A 517 -6.50 19.61 46.82
C ASP A 517 -5.28 20.56 46.91
N GLU A 518 -4.14 20.20 46.30
CA GLU A 518 -2.95 21.06 46.19
C GLU A 518 -3.23 22.32 45.34
N VAL A 519 -3.97 22.19 44.22
CA VAL A 519 -4.44 23.33 43.43
C VAL A 519 -5.41 24.20 44.23
N SER A 520 -6.38 23.60 44.93
CA SER A 520 -7.34 24.33 45.77
C SER A 520 -6.64 25.15 46.88
N ARG A 521 -5.55 24.61 47.45
CA ARG A 521 -4.70 25.34 48.40
C ARG A 521 -3.94 26.49 47.74
N LEU A 522 -3.34 26.29 46.58
CA LEU A 522 -2.62 27.35 45.86
C LEU A 522 -3.56 28.48 45.43
N GLU A 523 -4.80 28.16 45.05
CA GLU A 523 -5.84 29.16 44.78
C GLU A 523 -6.19 29.96 46.05
N GLN A 524 -6.41 29.31 47.21
CA GLN A 524 -6.62 30.01 48.49
C GLN A 524 -5.43 30.90 48.89
N GLU A 525 -4.21 30.38 48.80
CA GLU A 525 -2.98 31.13 49.11
C GLU A 525 -2.82 32.36 48.17
N SER A 526 -3.17 32.22 46.89
CA SER A 526 -3.22 33.36 45.95
C SER A 526 -4.31 34.39 46.31
N HIS A 527 -5.47 33.94 46.79
CA HIS A 527 -6.57 34.81 47.17
C HIS A 527 -6.25 35.61 48.45
N ILE A 528 -5.52 35.01 49.38
CA ILE A 528 -4.98 35.66 50.59
C ILE A 528 -3.91 36.70 50.23
N GLN A 529 -3.02 36.42 49.28
CA GLN A 529 -2.06 37.42 48.80
C GLN A 529 -2.76 38.60 48.10
N SER A 530 -3.77 38.32 47.28
CA SER A 530 -4.57 39.34 46.58
C SER A 530 -5.36 40.24 47.55
N SER A 531 -5.92 39.69 48.63
CA SER A 531 -6.62 40.48 49.65
C SER A 531 -5.66 41.35 50.47
N HIS A 532 -4.47 40.86 50.82
CA HIS A 532 -3.44 41.66 51.51
C HIS A 532 -2.95 42.84 50.67
N VAL A 533 -2.73 42.66 49.35
CA VAL A 533 -2.34 43.78 48.45
C VAL A 533 -3.46 44.82 48.32
N SER A 534 -4.72 44.40 48.48
CA SER A 534 -5.89 45.29 48.43
C SER A 534 -6.11 46.10 49.73
N ALA A 535 -5.46 45.72 50.83
CA ALA A 535 -5.57 46.35 52.15
C ALA A 535 -4.36 47.24 52.51
N SER A 536 -3.56 47.67 51.53
CA SER A 536 -2.41 48.56 51.70
C SER A 536 -2.31 49.61 50.58
N LYS A 537 -3.45 50.25 50.30
CA LYS A 537 -3.60 51.46 49.48
C LYS A 537 -4.55 52.44 50.17
#